data_AF-A0A392Q2X3-F1
#
_entry.id   AF-A0A392Q2X3-F1
#
_cell.length_a   1.000
_cell.length_b   1.000
_cell.length_c   1.000
_cell.angle_alpha   90.00
_cell.angle_beta   90.00
_cell.angle_gamma   90.00
#
_symmetry.space_group_name_H-M   'P 1'
#
loop_
_entity.id
_entity.type
_entity.pdbx_description
1 polymer ?
#
loop_
_entity_poly.entity_id
_entity_poly.type
_entity_poly.pdbx_seq_one_letter_code
_entity_poly.pdbx_strand_id
1 'polypeptide(L)'
;MATLARQVTHKANLVTRGILSSEAHYCVSGCGAVESAQHLFLSCNTFGSLWSLVRSWIGFSSVDSHTLSDHFVQFTYSAGDLRARRSFMQLIWLVCVWVMWNERNHRLFRGSANSLHQMLDKIKIFSYRWLKATSSTLALNYHSWWSSPLF
;
A
#
# COMPACT_ATOMS: atom_id res chain seq x y z
N MET A 1 6.55 8.42 24.10
CA MET A 1 6.98 8.85 22.74
C MET A 1 5.88 8.55 21.72
N ALA A 2 4.70 9.18 21.87
CA ALA A 2 3.52 8.90 21.04
C ALA A 2 2.99 10.15 20.31
N THR A 3 3.86 11.13 20.06
CA THR A 3 3.44 12.47 19.64
C THR A 3 3.75 12.78 18.17
N LEU A 4 4.59 11.99 17.50
CA LEU A 4 5.00 12.26 16.11
C LEU A 4 4.12 11.58 15.05
N ALA A 5 3.39 10.51 15.40
CA ALA A 5 2.51 9.82 14.46
C ALA A 5 1.17 10.54 14.22
N ARG A 6 0.78 11.49 15.09
CA ARG A 6 -0.55 12.11 15.09
C ARG A 6 -0.68 13.32 14.15
N GLN A 7 0.43 13.78 13.57
CA GLN A 7 0.49 15.06 12.86
C GLN A 7 0.40 14.92 11.34
N VAL A 8 0.55 13.70 10.79
CA VAL A 8 0.72 13.51 9.35
C VAL A 8 -0.62 13.32 8.61
N THR A 9 -1.72 12.92 9.26
CA THR A 9 -2.87 12.36 8.49
C THR A 9 -4.29 12.59 9.00
N HIS A 10 -4.57 13.52 9.93
CA HIS A 10 -5.98 13.82 10.22
C HIS A 10 -6.48 14.97 9.33
N LYS A 11 -7.30 14.63 8.33
CA LYS A 11 -8.09 15.56 7.49
C LYS A 11 -8.70 16.71 8.31
N ALA A 12 -9.09 16.43 9.56
CA ALA A 12 -9.55 17.41 10.54
C ALA A 12 -8.63 18.63 10.69
N ASN A 13 -7.31 18.46 10.83
CA ASN A 13 -6.37 19.58 10.98
C ASN A 13 -6.23 20.45 9.73
N LEU A 14 -6.49 19.88 8.55
CA LEU A 14 -6.46 20.61 7.28
C LEU A 14 -7.78 21.36 7.01
N VAL A 15 -8.90 20.79 7.47
CA VAL A 15 -10.22 21.44 7.48
C VAL A 15 -10.23 22.62 8.46
N THR A 16 -9.69 22.47 9.68
CA THR A 16 -9.57 23.57 10.66
C THR A 16 -8.70 24.72 10.15
N ARG A 17 -7.79 24.44 9.21
CA ARG A 17 -6.92 25.45 8.57
C ARG A 17 -7.51 26.03 7.28
N GLY A 18 -8.73 25.66 6.90
CA GLY A 18 -9.41 26.17 5.69
C GLY A 18 -8.79 25.70 4.37
N ILE A 19 -7.94 24.67 4.38
CA ILE A 19 -7.23 24.16 3.19
C ILE A 19 -8.10 23.16 2.42
N LEU A 20 -9.06 22.53 3.10
CA LEU A 20 -9.95 21.52 2.53
C LEU A 20 -11.42 21.91 2.75
N SER A 21 -12.23 21.76 1.69
CA SER A 21 -13.68 21.98 1.70
C SER A 21 -14.41 20.99 2.62
N SER A 22 -15.65 21.30 3.01
CA SER A 22 -16.50 20.47 3.89
C SER A 22 -16.70 19.03 3.37
N GLU A 23 -16.57 18.82 2.05
CA GLU A 23 -16.60 17.51 1.36
C GLU A 23 -15.36 16.64 1.61
N ALA A 24 -14.34 17.15 2.31
CA ALA A 24 -13.07 16.44 2.50
C ALA A 24 -13.14 15.20 3.40
N HIS A 25 -14.29 14.87 3.97
CA HIS A 25 -14.46 13.64 4.74
C HIS A 25 -14.61 12.40 3.85
N TYR A 26 -15.02 12.55 2.58
CA TYR A 26 -15.18 11.41 1.66
C TYR A 26 -13.85 10.91 1.10
N CYS A 27 -13.83 9.63 0.70
CA CYS A 27 -12.70 8.95 0.12
C CYS A 27 -12.27 9.60 -1.19
N VAL A 28 -10.97 9.88 -1.33
CA VAL A 28 -10.39 10.50 -2.53
C VAL A 28 -10.54 9.66 -3.80
N SER A 29 -10.91 8.37 -3.68
CA SER A 29 -11.21 7.54 -4.84
C SER A 29 -12.55 7.86 -5.49
N GLY A 30 -13.39 8.69 -4.86
CA GLY A 30 -14.75 9.00 -5.33
C GLY A 30 -15.77 7.89 -5.09
N CYS A 31 -15.51 6.96 -4.17
CA CYS A 31 -16.43 5.84 -3.90
C CYS A 31 -17.61 6.20 -2.96
N GLY A 32 -17.73 7.45 -2.52
CA GLY A 32 -18.83 7.93 -1.67
C GLY A 32 -18.75 7.55 -0.19
N ALA A 33 -17.78 6.73 0.24
CA ALA A 33 -17.59 6.39 1.64
C ALA A 33 -16.72 7.43 2.39
N VAL A 34 -16.88 7.52 3.72
CA VAL A 34 -16.00 8.34 4.58
C VAL A 34 -14.59 7.75 4.56
N GLU A 35 -13.59 8.60 4.34
CA GLU A 35 -12.19 8.18 4.34
C GLU A 35 -11.72 7.89 5.76
N SER A 36 -11.35 6.63 5.99
CA SER A 36 -10.58 6.18 7.15
C SER A 36 -9.37 5.38 6.66
N ALA A 37 -8.38 5.13 7.51
CA ALA A 37 -7.26 4.26 7.13
C ALA A 37 -7.76 2.85 6.75
N GLN A 38 -8.71 2.31 7.52
CA GLN A 38 -9.32 1.00 7.25
C GLN A 38 -10.01 0.98 5.89
N HIS A 39 -10.81 2.02 5.59
CA HIS A 39 -11.46 2.14 4.29
C HIS A 39 -10.44 2.32 3.16
N LEU A 40 -9.52 3.28 3.30
CA LEU A 40 -8.54 3.61 2.26
C LEU A 40 -7.69 2.42 1.87
N PHE A 41 -7.19 1.67 2.84
CA PHE A 41 -6.24 0.59 2.57
C PHE A 41 -6.90 -0.75 2.33
N LEU A 42 -8.09 -1.04 2.87
CA LEU A 42 -8.69 -2.37 2.76
C LEU A 42 -10.05 -2.36 2.06
N SER A 43 -10.99 -1.55 2.54
CA SER A 43 -12.40 -1.67 2.10
C SER A 43 -12.77 -0.85 0.86
N CYS A 44 -11.93 0.09 0.43
CA CYS A 44 -12.18 0.90 -0.75
C CYS A 44 -12.09 0.04 -2.01
N ASN A 45 -13.13 0.05 -2.85
CA ASN A 45 -13.14 -0.76 -4.08
C ASN A 45 -11.93 -0.48 -5.00
N THR A 46 -11.49 0.78 -5.07
CA THR A 46 -10.31 1.16 -5.86
C THR A 46 -9.03 0.62 -5.22
N PHE A 47 -8.71 1.06 -4.00
CA PHE A 47 -7.44 0.72 -3.37
C PHE A 47 -7.36 -0.73 -2.90
N GLY A 48 -8.46 -1.30 -2.40
CA GLY A 48 -8.56 -2.70 -1.97
C GLY A 48 -8.29 -3.68 -3.11
N SER A 49 -8.73 -3.36 -4.33
CA SER A 49 -8.44 -4.18 -5.53
C SER A 49 -6.94 -4.32 -5.84
N LEU A 50 -6.11 -3.37 -5.37
CA LEU A 50 -4.66 -3.44 -5.56
C LEU A 50 -4.05 -4.63 -4.81
N TRP A 51 -4.60 -5.03 -3.65
CA TRP A 51 -4.11 -6.19 -2.92
C TRP A 51 -4.28 -7.48 -3.73
N SER A 52 -5.39 -7.62 -4.45
CA SER A 52 -5.61 -8.75 -5.36
C SER A 52 -4.58 -8.79 -6.50
N LEU A 53 -4.23 -7.63 -7.08
CA LEU A 53 -3.17 -7.55 -8.09
C LEU A 53 -1.80 -7.90 -7.53
N VAL A 54 -1.48 -7.42 -6.33
CA VAL A 54 -0.20 -7.72 -5.65
C VAL A 54 -0.10 -9.21 -5.31
N ARG A 55 -1.17 -9.81 -4.80
CA ARG A 55 -1.27 -11.25 -4.52
C ARG A 55 -1.05 -12.09 -5.79
N SER A 56 -1.72 -11.71 -6.88
CA SER A 56 -1.56 -12.34 -8.20
C SER A 56 -0.11 -12.25 -8.70
N TRP A 57 0.52 -11.07 -8.59
CA TRP A 57 1.92 -10.88 -8.96
C TRP A 57 2.89 -11.73 -8.12
N ILE A 58 2.66 -11.84 -6.81
CA ILE A 58 3.49 -12.68 -5.93
C ILE A 58 3.27 -14.17 -6.20
N GLY A 59 2.05 -14.56 -6.61
CA GLY A 59 1.68 -15.94 -6.89
C GLY A 59 0.99 -16.66 -5.72
N PHE A 60 0.23 -15.94 -4.89
CA PHE A 60 -0.61 -16.56 -3.85
C PHE A 60 -2.02 -15.99 -3.84
N SER A 61 -2.95 -16.72 -3.22
CA SER A 61 -4.32 -16.26 -2.96
C SER A 61 -4.59 -16.23 -1.46
N SER A 62 -5.37 -15.26 -1.01
CA SER A 62 -5.74 -15.09 0.40
C SER A 62 -7.05 -14.30 0.50
N VAL A 63 -7.85 -14.62 1.52
CA VAL A 63 -9.03 -13.83 1.89
C VAL A 63 -8.57 -12.53 2.56
N ASP A 64 -9.31 -11.44 2.33
CA ASP A 64 -9.02 -10.14 2.95
C ASP A 64 -9.43 -10.14 4.44
N SER A 65 -8.58 -9.55 5.28
CA SER A 65 -8.83 -9.45 6.72
C SER A 65 -9.67 -8.21 7.07
N HIS A 66 -10.36 -8.26 8.21
CA HIS A 66 -11.25 -7.18 8.64
C HIS A 66 -10.54 -5.97 9.26
N THR A 67 -9.28 -6.10 9.67
CA THR A 67 -8.49 -4.99 10.25
C THR A 67 -7.13 -4.88 9.57
N LEU A 68 -6.54 -3.67 9.59
CA LEU A 68 -5.19 -3.42 9.09
C LEU A 68 -4.12 -4.28 9.77
N SER A 69 -4.26 -4.49 11.09
CA SER A 69 -3.32 -5.30 11.86
C SER A 69 -3.38 -6.75 11.44
N ASP A 70 -4.60 -7.30 11.35
CA ASP A 70 -4.80 -8.70 10.92
C ASP A 70 -4.33 -8.89 9.48
N HIS A 71 -4.58 -7.91 8.61
CA HIS A 71 -4.11 -7.93 7.24
C HIS A 71 -2.58 -7.94 7.14
N PHE A 72 -1.89 -7.15 7.96
CA PHE A 72 -0.42 -7.17 8.03
C PHE A 72 0.11 -8.55 8.46
N VAL A 73 -0.46 -9.12 9.52
CA VAL A 73 -0.07 -10.44 10.02
C VAL A 73 -0.35 -11.49 8.96
N GLN A 74 -1.59 -11.61 8.47
CA GLN A 74 -1.97 -12.60 7.47
C GLN A 74 -1.13 -12.52 6.20
N PHE A 75 -0.87 -11.31 5.68
CA PHE A 75 -0.03 -11.11 4.51
C PHE A 75 1.43 -11.50 4.77
N THR A 76 1.96 -11.22 5.96
CA THR A 76 3.35 -11.57 6.33
C THR A 76 3.60 -13.07 6.31
N TYR A 77 2.62 -13.86 6.76
CA TYR A 77 2.75 -15.31 6.88
C TYR A 77 2.24 -16.09 5.66
N SER A 78 1.67 -15.43 4.64
CA SER A 78 1.06 -16.12 3.50
C SER A 78 2.06 -16.84 2.58
N ALA A 79 3.35 -16.50 2.65
CA ALA A 79 4.42 -17.16 1.89
C ALA A 79 5.18 -18.25 2.70
N GLY A 80 4.67 -18.62 3.88
CA GLY A 80 5.28 -19.58 4.80
C GLY A 80 6.14 -18.94 5.89
N ASP A 81 6.73 -19.79 6.74
CA ASP A 81 7.28 -19.34 8.03
C ASP A 81 8.78 -19.00 8.03
N LEU A 82 9.44 -19.12 6.88
CA LEU A 82 10.86 -18.78 6.75
C LEU A 82 11.09 -17.30 7.05
N ARG A 83 12.04 -16.98 7.94
CA ARG A 83 12.36 -15.60 8.35
C ARG A 83 12.57 -14.67 7.15
N ALA A 84 13.34 -15.10 6.15
CA ALA A 84 13.60 -14.31 4.95
C ALA A 84 12.32 -14.03 4.15
N ARG A 85 11.43 -15.03 4.01
CA ARG A 85 10.13 -14.85 3.35
C ARG A 85 9.24 -13.89 4.13
N ARG A 86 9.17 -14.00 5.46
CA ARG A 86 8.41 -13.07 6.30
C ARG A 86 8.92 -11.63 6.14
N SER A 87 10.22 -11.40 6.23
CA SER A 87 10.82 -10.08 6.03
C SER A 87 10.56 -9.53 4.63
N PHE A 88 10.60 -10.40 3.61
CA PHE A 88 10.25 -10.04 2.24
C PHE A 88 8.78 -9.62 2.12
N MET A 89 7.85 -10.40 2.66
CA MET A 89 6.41 -10.09 2.61
C MET A 89 6.06 -8.83 3.39
N GLN A 90 6.71 -8.61 4.55
CA GLN A 90 6.59 -7.37 5.32
C GLN A 90 7.02 -6.15 4.49
N LEU A 91 8.14 -6.25 3.77
CA LEU A 91 8.59 -5.19 2.87
C LEU A 91 7.56 -4.89 1.79
N ILE A 92 7.04 -5.93 1.10
CA ILE A 92 6.02 -5.71 0.07
C ILE A 92 4.79 -5.03 0.65
N TRP A 93 4.31 -5.47 1.81
CA TRP A 93 3.17 -4.88 2.47
C TRP A 93 3.38 -3.39 2.79
N LEU A 94 4.55 -3.04 3.34
CA LEU A 94 4.92 -1.66 3.66
C LEU A 94 4.98 -0.79 2.40
N VAL A 95 5.55 -1.32 1.30
CA VAL A 95 5.59 -0.63 0.02
C VAL A 95 4.19 -0.41 -0.55
N CYS A 96 3.28 -1.40 -0.42
CA CYS A 96 1.89 -1.25 -0.86
C CYS A 96 1.19 -0.11 -0.14
N VAL A 97 1.26 -0.10 1.20
CA VAL A 97 0.67 0.97 2.03
C VAL A 97 1.29 2.32 1.67
N TRP A 98 2.60 2.38 1.49
CA TRP A 98 3.29 3.61 1.08
C TRP A 98 2.83 4.11 -0.30
N VAL A 99 2.70 3.24 -1.30
CA VAL A 99 2.21 3.62 -2.63
C VAL A 99 0.76 4.09 -2.58
N MET A 100 -0.13 3.39 -1.86
CA MET A 100 -1.52 3.81 -1.66
C MET A 100 -1.60 5.17 -0.97
N TRP A 101 -0.79 5.39 0.07
CA TRP A 101 -0.72 6.65 0.78
C TRP A 101 -0.26 7.81 -0.12
N ASN A 102 0.78 7.59 -0.91
CA ASN A 102 1.26 8.58 -1.86
C ASN A 102 0.24 8.86 -2.97
N GLU A 103 -0.44 7.84 -3.48
CA GLU A 103 -1.51 8.00 -4.46
C GLU A 103 -2.66 8.84 -3.89
N ARG A 104 -3.06 8.57 -2.66
CA ARG A 104 -4.08 9.35 -1.96
C ARG A 104 -3.69 10.83 -1.86
N ASN A 105 -2.44 11.13 -1.50
CA ASN A 105 -1.95 12.50 -1.42
C ASN A 105 -1.85 13.15 -2.81
N HIS A 106 -1.37 12.40 -3.80
CA HIS A 106 -1.27 12.87 -5.18
C HIS A 106 -2.64 13.26 -5.74
N ARG A 107 -3.68 12.45 -5.52
CA ARG A 107 -5.05 12.78 -5.90
C ARG A 107 -5.58 14.02 -5.18
N LEU A 108 -5.29 14.15 -3.88
CA LEU A 108 -5.72 15.28 -3.06
C LEU A 108 -5.12 16.62 -3.53
N PHE A 109 -3.84 16.63 -3.91
CA PHE A 109 -3.12 17.87 -4.23
C PHE A 109 -2.97 18.17 -5.73
N ARG A 110 -3.02 17.15 -6.59
CA ARG A 110 -2.75 17.29 -8.03
C ARG A 110 -3.92 16.87 -8.93
N GLY A 111 -5.02 16.36 -8.36
CA GLY A 111 -6.26 16.08 -9.08
C GLY A 111 -6.19 15.00 -10.16
N SER A 112 -5.09 14.25 -10.27
CA SER A 112 -4.93 13.14 -11.22
C SER A 112 -4.85 11.81 -10.49
N ALA A 113 -5.33 10.75 -11.13
CA ALA A 113 -5.36 9.40 -10.58
C ALA A 113 -4.50 8.46 -11.44
N ASN A 114 -3.61 7.70 -10.80
CA ASN A 114 -2.95 6.58 -11.45
C ASN A 114 -3.89 5.37 -11.51
N SER A 115 -3.76 4.58 -12.57
CA SER A 115 -4.45 3.29 -12.69
C SER A 115 -3.90 2.28 -11.67
N LEU A 116 -4.67 1.23 -11.37
CA LEU A 116 -4.22 0.17 -10.47
C LEU A 116 -2.95 -0.53 -10.98
N HIS A 117 -2.82 -0.68 -12.30
CA HIS A 117 -1.62 -1.23 -12.93
C HIS A 117 -0.40 -0.32 -12.74
N GLN A 118 -0.56 1.01 -12.91
CA GLN A 118 0.52 1.96 -12.63
C GLN A 118 0.94 1.96 -11.16
N MET A 119 -0.02 1.77 -10.24
CA MET A 119 0.29 1.61 -8.82
C MET A 119 1.02 0.29 -8.55
N LEU A 120 0.62 -0.81 -9.18
CA LEU A 120 1.32 -2.09 -9.10
C LEU A 120 2.76 -1.96 -9.61
N ASP A 121 2.98 -1.31 -10.75
CA ASP A 121 4.32 -1.07 -11.30
C ASP A 121 5.20 -0.27 -10.33
N LYS A 122 4.64 0.76 -9.69
CA LYS A 122 5.32 1.48 -8.61
C LYS A 122 5.70 0.54 -7.47
N ILE A 123 4.79 -0.32 -7.01
CA ILE A 123 5.08 -1.30 -5.96
C ILE A 123 6.26 -2.20 -6.37
N LYS A 124 6.25 -2.76 -7.58
CA LYS A 124 7.33 -3.60 -8.11
C LYS A 124 8.67 -2.86 -8.13
N ILE A 125 8.68 -1.62 -8.61
CA ILE A 125 9.88 -0.79 -8.71
C ILE A 125 10.44 -0.44 -7.33
N PHE A 126 9.61 0.03 -6.40
CA PHE A 126 10.06 0.46 -5.08
C PHE A 126 10.55 -0.70 -4.24
N SER A 127 9.84 -1.84 -4.26
CA SER A 127 10.27 -3.04 -3.56
C SER A 127 11.58 -3.60 -4.10
N TYR A 128 11.76 -3.65 -5.43
CA TYR A 128 13.04 -4.04 -6.04
C TYR A 128 14.19 -3.12 -5.64
N ARG A 129 14.00 -1.80 -5.74
CA ARG A 129 15.01 -0.81 -5.38
C ARG A 129 15.40 -0.93 -3.92
N TRP A 130 14.43 -1.13 -3.04
CA TRP A 130 14.69 -1.32 -1.61
C TRP A 130 15.51 -2.58 -1.35
N LEU A 131 15.12 -3.72 -1.92
CA LEU A 131 15.87 -4.96 -1.77
C LEU A 131 17.31 -4.83 -2.26
N LYS A 132 17.50 -4.26 -3.44
CA LYS A 132 18.84 -4.06 -4.03
C LYS A 132 19.71 -3.11 -3.22
N ALA A 133 19.12 -2.08 -2.60
CA ALA A 133 19.83 -1.18 -1.70
C ALA A 133 20.20 -1.86 -0.36
N THR A 134 19.34 -2.73 0.16
CA THR A 134 19.58 -3.45 1.43
C THR A 134 20.44 -4.71 1.29
N SER A 135 20.55 -5.26 0.08
CA SER A 135 21.33 -6.46 -0.19
C SER A 135 21.96 -6.36 -1.58
N SER A 136 23.12 -5.72 -1.64
CA SER A 136 23.87 -5.48 -2.87
C SER A 136 24.37 -6.77 -3.56
N THR A 137 24.42 -7.87 -2.83
CA THR A 137 24.85 -9.19 -3.30
C THR A 137 23.71 -10.06 -3.85
N LEU A 138 22.45 -9.65 -3.67
CA LEU A 138 21.29 -10.37 -4.19
C LEU A 138 21.25 -10.20 -5.72
N ALA A 139 21.62 -11.27 -6.43
CA ALA A 139 21.53 -11.37 -7.89
C ALA A 139 20.06 -11.51 -8.33
N LEU A 140 19.23 -10.50 -8.05
CA LEU A 140 17.85 -10.43 -8.50
C LEU A 140 17.81 -9.94 -9.94
N ASN A 141 17.40 -10.82 -10.86
CA ASN A 141 17.14 -10.43 -12.23
C ASN A 141 15.86 -9.58 -12.29
N TYR A 142 15.92 -8.43 -12.95
CA TYR A 142 14.78 -7.52 -13.09
C TYR A 142 13.58 -8.17 -13.83
N HIS A 143 13.85 -9.00 -14.84
CA HIS A 143 12.79 -9.70 -15.59
C HIS A 143 12.10 -10.77 -14.76
N SER A 144 12.85 -11.56 -13.98
CA SER A 144 12.24 -12.55 -13.07
C SER A 144 11.42 -11.83 -12.01
N TRP A 145 11.97 -10.78 -11.40
CA TRP A 145 11.28 -9.93 -10.44
C TRP A 145 9.94 -9.38 -10.95
N TRP A 146 9.94 -8.88 -12.18
CA TRP A 146 8.75 -8.29 -12.78
C TRP A 146 7.63 -9.30 -12.98
N SER A 147 8.00 -10.57 -13.19
CA SER A 147 7.09 -11.67 -13.50
C SER A 147 6.60 -12.35 -12.21
N SER A 148 7.51 -12.80 -11.35
CA SER A 148 7.19 -13.38 -10.04
C SER A 148 8.36 -13.22 -9.07
N PRO A 149 8.17 -12.58 -7.90
CA PRO A 149 9.26 -12.27 -6.96
C PRO A 149 9.59 -13.40 -5.98
N LEU A 150 8.75 -14.45 -5.87
CA LEU A 150 8.98 -15.58 -4.97
C LEU A 150 9.60 -16.82 -5.65
N PHE A 151 9.69 -16.83 -6.98
CA PHE A 151 10.16 -17.95 -7.79
C PHE A 151 11.34 -17.56 -8.67
#